data_AF-A0A8C9KPC8-F1
#
_entry.id   AF-A0A8C9KPC8-F1
#
_cell.length_a   1.000
_cell.length_b   1.000
_cell.length_c   1.000
_cell.angle_alpha   90.00
_cell.angle_beta   90.00
_cell.angle_gamma   90.00
#
_symmetry.space_group_name_H-M   'P 1'
#
loop_
_entity.id
_entity.type
_entity.pdbx_description
1 polymer ?
#
loop_
_entity_poly.entity_id
_entity_poly.type
_entity_poly.pdbx_seq_one_letter_code
_entity_poly.pdbx_strand_id
1 'polypeptide(L)' 'MKQFAFVHLRDEAAAARAISQLNGHQLHGRRIVVEPSRPRPTNTCKIFVGNVSAACTSGELRSLFQQYGPVVECDV' A
#
# COMPACT_ATOMS: atom_id res chain seq x y z
N MET A 1 11.78 -7.40 -13.54
CA MET A 1 10.71 -8.03 -12.74
C MET A 1 9.77 -6.95 -12.24
N LYS A 2 8.45 -7.13 -12.41
CA LYS A 2 7.44 -6.24 -11.83
C LYS A 2 7.26 -6.69 -10.37
N GLN A 3 7.67 -5.85 -9.42
CA GLN A 3 7.44 -6.12 -7.99
C GLN A 3 6.12 -5.49 -7.55
N PHE A 4 5.46 -6.16 -6.62
CA PHE A 4 4.19 -5.73 -6.04
C PHE A 4 4.24 -5.99 -4.54
N ALA A 5 3.51 -5.18 -3.78
CA ALA A 5 3.45 -5.26 -2.35
C ALA A 5 2.01 -5.31 -1.86
N PHE A 6 1.83 -5.74 -0.62
CA PHE A 6 0.56 -5.71 0.08
C PHE A 6 0.71 -4.94 1.38
N VAL A 7 -0.22 -4.04 1.65
CA VAL A 7 -0.27 -3.25 2.89
C VAL A 7 -1.61 -3.50 3.57
N HIS A 8 -1.60 -3.90 4.83
CA HIS A 8 -2.81 -4.01 5.64
C HIS A 8 -2.97 -2.78 6.52
N LEU A 9 -4.04 -2.01 6.31
CA LEU A 9 -4.46 -0.94 7.21
C LEU A 9 -5.56 -1.43 8.14
N ARG A 10 -5.61 -0.91 9.37
CA ARG A 10 -6.66 -1.27 10.33
C ARG A 10 -8.05 -0.71 10.00
N ASP A 11 -8.09 0.38 9.24
CA ASP A 11 -9.30 1.20 9.06
C ASP A 11 -9.62 1.36 7.56
N GLU A 12 -10.90 1.24 7.21
CA GLU A 12 -11.39 1.35 5.84
C GLU A 12 -11.29 2.77 5.29
N ALA A 13 -11.58 3.79 6.11
CA ALA A 13 -11.41 5.18 5.74
C ALA A 13 -9.92 5.54 5.56
N ALA A 14 -9.02 4.92 6.32
CA ALA A 14 -7.59 5.03 6.09
C ALA A 14 -7.20 4.41 4.72
N ALA A 15 -7.73 3.23 4.39
CA ALA A 15 -7.47 2.57 3.12
C ALA A 15 -7.99 3.36 1.92
N ALA A 16 -9.23 3.86 1.99
CA ALA A 16 -9.82 4.68 0.95
C ALA A 16 -8.97 5.95 0.68
N ARG A 17 -8.51 6.63 1.74
CA ARG A 17 -7.64 7.80 1.61
C ARG A 17 -6.30 7.44 0.98
N ALA A 18 -5.65 6.38 1.45
CA ALA A 18 -4.37 5.92 0.92
C ALA A 18 -4.47 5.57 -0.58
N ILE A 19 -5.51 4.84 -0.99
CA ILE A 19 -5.78 4.53 -2.39
C ILE A 19 -5.95 5.81 -3.21
N SER A 20 -6.79 6.74 -2.75
CA SER A 20 -7.08 7.97 -3.49
C SER A 20 -5.86 8.89 -3.68
N GLN A 21 -4.95 8.93 -2.71
CA GLN A 21 -3.81 9.85 -2.72
C GLN A 21 -2.52 9.24 -3.27
N LEU A 22 -2.33 7.93 -3.10
CA LEU A 22 -1.09 7.26 -3.49
C LEU A 22 -1.18 6.56 -4.85
N ASN A 23 -2.37 6.30 -5.38
CA ASN A 23 -2.48 5.71 -6.71
C ASN A 23 -1.93 6.69 -7.77
N GLY A 24 -0.90 6.26 -8.49
CA GLY A 24 -0.17 7.08 -9.45
C GLY A 24 0.97 7.91 -8.85
N HIS A 25 1.21 7.83 -7.52
CA HIS A 25 2.28 8.56 -6.85
C HIS A 25 3.67 8.11 -7.33
N GLN A 26 4.60 9.04 -7.49
CA GLN A 26 5.98 8.69 -7.88
C GLN A 26 6.79 8.24 -6.65
N LEU A 27 7.19 6.97 -6.67
CA LEU A 27 8.11 6.39 -5.70
C LEU A 27 9.29 5.77 -6.44
N HIS A 28 10.51 6.19 -6.10
CA HIS A 28 11.75 5.74 -6.77
C HIS A 28 11.70 5.89 -8.30
N GLY A 29 11.13 7.01 -8.78
CA GLY A 29 10.98 7.29 -10.21
C GLY A 29 9.92 6.45 -10.94
N ARG A 30 9.11 5.66 -10.21
CA ARG A 30 8.02 4.84 -10.77
C ARG A 30 6.68 5.29 -10.20
N ARG A 31 5.63 5.33 -11.03
CA ARG A 31 4.27 5.56 -10.54
C ARG A 31 3.71 4.28 -9.93
N ILE A 32 3.52 4.25 -8.63
CA ILE A 32 2.93 3.08 -7.97
C ILE A 32 1.43 2.99 -8.28
N VAL A 33 0.92 1.78 -8.36
CA VAL A 33 -0.52 1.52 -8.47
C VAL A 33 -1.02 1.16 -7.09
N VAL A 34 -2.05 1.81 -6.58
CA VAL A 34 -2.60 1.52 -5.25
C VAL A 34 -4.08 1.21 -5.38
N GLU A 35 -4.47 -0.01 -5.02
CA GLU A 35 -5.83 -0.53 -5.23
C GLU A 35 -6.30 -1.36 -4.03
N PRO A 36 -7.61 -1.44 -3.78
CA PRO A 36 -8.13 -2.37 -2.78
C PRO A 36 -7.79 -3.81 -3.20
N SER A 37 -7.21 -4.58 -2.28
CA SER A 37 -7.00 -6.01 -2.52
C SER A 37 -8.31 -6.77 -2.40
N ARG A 38 -8.37 -7.98 -2.99
CA ARG A 38 -9.54 -8.87 -2.90
C ARG A 38 -10.01 -9.00 -1.43
N PRO A 39 -11.30 -8.75 -1.14
CA PRO A 39 -11.82 -8.76 0.21
C PRO A 39 -11.66 -10.15 0.81
N ARG A 40 -10.99 -10.21 1.95
CA ARG A 40 -11.05 -11.36 2.86
C ARG A 40 -11.83 -10.91 4.10
N PRO A 41 -12.63 -11.77 4.74
CA PRO A 41 -13.27 -11.45 6.01
C PRO A 41 -12.18 -11.34 7.09
N THR A 42 -11.56 -10.18 7.18
CA THR A 42 -10.52 -9.81 8.14
C THR A 42 -10.86 -8.44 8.72
N ASN A 43 -10.49 -8.19 9.98
CA ASN A 43 -10.65 -6.88 10.63
C ASN A 43 -9.65 -5.82 10.13
N THR A 44 -9.15 -5.98 8.90
CA THR A 44 -8.12 -5.14 8.28
C THR A 44 -8.41 -5.01 6.79
N CYS A 45 -8.06 -3.85 6.24
CA CYS A 45 -8.16 -3.54 4.83
C CYS A 45 -6.83 -3.83 4.14
N LYS A 46 -6.79 -4.89 3.33
CA LYS A 46 -5.64 -5.22 2.50
C LYS A 46 -5.62 -4.32 1.26
N ILE A 47 -4.48 -3.68 1.00
CA ILE A 47 -4.23 -2.79 -0.13
C ILE A 47 -3.15 -3.45 -0.98
N PHE A 48 -3.38 -3.50 -2.29
CA PHE A 48 -2.39 -3.89 -3.28
C PHE A 48 -1.59 -2.67 -3.74
N VAL A 49 -0.27 -2.79 -3.78
CA VAL A 49 0.65 -1.77 -4.29
C VAL A 49 1.43 -2.37 -5.47
N GLY A 50 1.06 -1.99 -6.69
CA GLY A 50 1.72 -2.43 -7.91
C GLY A 50 2.81 -1.47 -8.40
N ASN A 51 3.64 -1.95 -9.33
CA ASN A 51 4.73 -1.17 -9.95
C ASN A 51 5.76 -0.62 -8.94
N VAL A 52 5.96 -1.37 -7.86
CA VAL A 52 6.94 -1.04 -6.83
C VAL A 52 8.35 -1.21 -7.40
N SER A 53 9.25 -0.28 -7.06
CA SER A 53 10.66 -0.37 -7.45
C SER A 53 11.34 -1.52 -6.72
N ALA A 54 12.30 -2.19 -7.37
CA ALA A 54 13.09 -3.25 -6.73
C ALA A 54 13.99 -2.74 -5.59
N ALA A 55 14.22 -1.43 -5.53
CA ALA A 55 14.91 -0.78 -4.42
C ALA A 55 13.99 -0.44 -3.25
N CYS A 56 12.66 -0.54 -3.44
CA CYS A 56 11.70 -0.17 -2.42
C CYS A 56 11.60 -1.25 -1.35
N THR A 57 11.59 -0.84 -0.09
CA THR A 57 11.49 -1.77 1.04
C THR A 57 10.12 -1.71 1.71
N SER A 58 9.76 -2.77 2.43
CA SER A 58 8.55 -2.78 3.27
C SER A 58 8.55 -1.67 4.32
N GLY A 59 9.73 -1.25 4.81
CA GLY A 59 9.87 -0.13 5.74
C GLY A 59 9.47 1.22 5.13
N GLU A 60 9.83 1.45 3.87
CA GLU A 60 9.42 2.66 3.14
C GLU A 60 7.92 2.69 2.87
N LEU A 61 7.36 1.57 2.39
CA LEU A 61 5.91 1.46 2.18
C LEU A 61 5.16 1.64 3.49
N ARG A 62 5.60 0.99 4.57
CA ARG A 62 5.00 1.19 5.90
C ARG A 62 5.04 2.66 6.30
N SER A 63 6.16 3.33 6.08
CA SER A 63 6.31 4.75 6.43
C SER A 63 5.43 5.67 5.59
N LEU A 64 5.20 5.32 4.32
CA LEU A 64 4.30 6.06 3.43
C LEU A 64 2.82 5.83 3.78
N PHE A 65 2.45 4.62 4.21
CA PHE A 65 1.07 4.27 4.51
C PHE A 65 0.66 4.62 5.96
N GLN A 66 1.61 4.69 6.91
CA GLN A 66 1.30 5.03 8.31
C GLN A 66 0.68 6.43 8.48
N GLN A 67 0.92 7.34 7.54
CA GLN A 67 0.33 8.69 7.57
C GLN A 67 -1.19 8.68 7.40
N TYR A 68 -1.74 7.60 6.82
CA TYR A 68 -3.19 7.43 6.63
C TYR A 68 -3.84 6.63 7.75
N GLY A 69 -3.09 5.78 8.44
CA GLY A 69 -3.57 4.98 9.55
C GLY A 69 -2.58 3.89 9.96
N PRO A 70 -2.84 3.19 11.07
CA PRO A 70 -1.94 2.17 11.57
C PRO A 70 -1.83 1.00 10.59
N VAL A 71 -0.60 0.77 10.09
CA VAL A 71 -0.22 -0.35 9.24
C VAL A 71 -0.01 -1.59 10.11
N VAL A 72 -0.80 -2.62 9.87
CA VAL A 72 -0.77 -3.90 10.59
C VAL A 72 0.29 -4.83 10.01
N GLU A 73 0.42 -4.86 8.69
CA GLU A 73 1.32 -5.77 7.97
C GLU A 73 1.71 -5.16 6.61
N CYS A 74 2.92 -5.44 6.14
CA CYS A 74 3.44 -4.97 4.86
C CYS A 74 4.41 -5.99 4.25
N ASP A 75 4.07 -6.52 3.08
CA ASP A 75 4.87 -7.52 2.34
C ASP A 75 5.24 -6.96 0.96
N VAL A 76 6.50 -7.07 0.54
CA VAL A 76 7.05 -6.64 -0.77
C VAL A 76 7.62 -7.84 -1.52
#